data_AF-A0A6L7D3Q5-F1
#
_entry.id   AF-A0A6L7D3Q5-F1
#
_cell.length_a   1.000
_cell.length_b   1.000
_cell.length_c   1.000
_cell.angle_alpha   90.00
_cell.angle_beta   90.00
_cell.angle_gamma   90.00
#
_symmetry.space_group_name_H-M   'P 1'
#
loop_
_entity.id
_entity.type
_entity.pdbx_description
1 polymer ?
#
loop_
_entity_poly.entity_id
_entity_poly.type
_entity_poly.pdbx_seq_one_letter_code
_entity_poly.pdbx_strand_id
1 'polypeptide(L)' 'EVITETQIKQRLLDLEEQNRKLQQELLEERKNKNFTQTYPKGWERIRNLIQSNPGAARLYSVLSEHI' A
#
# COMPACT_ATOMS: atom_id res chain seq x y z
N GLU A 1 -4.26 43.29 15.28
CA GLU A 1 -5.50 42.54 15.00
C GLU A 1 -5.74 41.55 16.13
N VAL A 2 -6.95 41.52 16.70
CA VAL A 2 -7.27 40.60 17.81
C VAL A 2 -7.83 39.32 17.18
N ILE A 3 -7.10 38.22 17.35
CA ILE A 3 -7.54 36.91 16.87
C ILE A 3 -8.76 36.50 17.71
N THR A 4 -9.87 36.24 17.04
CA THR A 4 -11.13 35.86 17.70
C THR A 4 -11.14 34.36 18.00
N GLU A 5 -11.83 33.94 19.08
CA GLU A 5 -11.92 32.53 19.46
C GLU A 5 -12.46 31.62 18.34
N THR A 6 -13.30 32.17 17.47
CA THR A 6 -13.82 31.50 16.27
C THR A 6 -12.71 31.20 15.27
N GLN A 7 -11.79 32.15 15.03
CA GLN A 7 -10.63 31.96 14.15
C GLN A 7 -9.67 30.90 14.70
N ILE A 8 -9.49 30.85 16.03
CA ILE A 8 -8.69 29.82 16.70
C ILE A 8 -9.31 28.44 16.51
N LYS A 9 -10.62 28.30 16.74
CA LYS A 9 -11.34 27.04 16.54
C LYS A 9 -11.31 26.56 15.08
N GLN A 10 -11.51 27.46 14.13
CA GLN A 10 -11.39 27.14 12.70
C GLN A 10 -9.99 26.64 12.37
N ARG A 11 -8.96 27.33 12.87
CA ARG A 11 -7.57 26.94 12.62
C ARG A 11 -7.22 25.57 13.21
N LEU A 12 -7.76 25.25 14.38
CA LEU A 12 -7.58 23.93 15.01
C LEU A 12 -8.21 22.82 14.15
N LEU A 13 -9.42 23.03 13.65
CA LEU A 13 -10.10 22.07 12.76
C LEU A 13 -9.32 21.85 11.47
N ASP A 14 -8.81 22.92 10.85
CA ASP A 14 -7.99 22.84 9.63
C ASP A 14 -6.72 22.01 9.87
N LEU A 15 -6.05 22.22 11.01
CA LEU A 15 -4.84 21.48 11.39
C LEU A 15 -5.13 20.01 11.66
N GLU A 16 -6.26 19.68 12.28
CA GLU A 16 -6.70 18.29 12.48
C GLU A 16 -6.99 17.61 11.14
N GLU A 17 -7.65 18.29 10.21
CA GLU A 17 -7.93 17.74 8.89
C GLU A 17 -6.64 17.50 8.09
N GLN A 18 -5.69 18.45 8.14
CA GLN A 18 -4.37 18.31 7.53
C GLN A 18 -3.60 17.13 8.10
N ASN A 19 -3.57 16.99 9.44
CA ASN A 19 -2.94 15.85 10.09
C ASN A 19 -3.59 14.53 9.67
N ARG A 20 -4.92 14.48 9.59
CA ARG A 20 -5.63 13.27 9.15
C ARG A 20 -5.27 12.89 7.72
N LYS A 21 -5.21 13.87 6.80
CA LYS A 21 -4.80 13.64 5.39
C LYS A 21 -3.37 13.12 5.31
N LEU A 22 -2.44 13.77 6.02
CA LEU A 22 -1.04 13.36 6.05
C LEU A 22 -0.88 11.92 6.58
N GLN A 23 -1.60 11.56 7.64
CA GLN A 23 -1.60 10.20 8.18
C GLN A 23 -2.15 9.19 7.17
N GLN A 24 -3.22 9.53 6.45
CA GLN A 24 -3.77 8.66 5.41
C GLN A 24 -2.78 8.47 4.26
N GLU A 25 -2.15 9.54 3.77
CA GLU A 25 -1.12 9.46 2.72
C GLU A 25 0.06 8.58 3.16
N LEU A 26 0.56 8.75 4.38
CA LEU A 26 1.62 7.91 4.96
C LEU A 26 1.22 6.43 5.05
N LEU A 27 -0.03 6.14 5.42
CA LEU A 27 -0.53 4.77 5.47
C LEU A 27 -0.67 4.18 4.06
N GLU A 28 -1.12 4.97 3.09
CA GLU A 28 -1.24 4.54 1.70
C GLU A 28 0.13 4.34 1.02
N GLU A 29 1.16 5.10 1.41
CA GLU A 29 2.55 4.90 0.99
C GLU A 29 3.20 3.67 1.65
N ARG A 30 2.87 3.40 2.92
CA ARG A 30 3.34 2.21 3.64
C ARG A 30 2.65 0.93 3.19
N LYS A 31 1.45 1.02 2.61
CA LYS A 31 0.88 -0.11 1.88
C LYS A 31 1.81 -0.39 0.72
N ASN A 32 2.28 -1.62 0.64
CA ASN A 32 3.06 -2.15 -0.47
C ASN A 32 2.20 -2.24 -1.75
N LYS A 33 1.69 -1.10 -2.22
CA LYS A 33 0.90 -0.98 -3.44
C LYS A 33 1.80 -1.35 -4.60
N ASN A 34 1.32 -2.24 -5.46
CA ASN A 34 2.04 -2.78 -6.61
C ASN A 34 3.20 -3.73 -6.27
N PHE A 35 3.26 -4.26 -5.05
CA PHE A 35 4.21 -5.32 -4.70
C PHE A 35 3.48 -6.61 -4.34
N THR A 36 3.77 -7.66 -5.09
CA THR A 36 3.25 -8.99 -4.82
C THR A 36 4.05 -9.66 -3.71
N GLN A 37 3.46 -9.82 -2.53
CA GLN A 37 4.10 -10.52 -1.42
C GLN A 37 4.07 -12.04 -1.64
N THR A 38 5.17 -12.60 -2.16
CA THR A 38 5.35 -14.05 -2.25
C THR A 38 6.31 -14.55 -1.16
N TYR A 39 5.93 -15.63 -0.48
CA TYR A 39 6.80 -16.30 0.49
C TYR A 39 8.03 -16.94 -0.18
N PRO A 40 9.15 -17.16 0.55
CA PRO A 40 10.36 -17.76 -0.02
C PRO A 40 10.13 -19.09 -0.76
N LYS A 41 9.25 -19.95 -0.24
CA LYS A 41 8.85 -21.21 -0.90
C LYS A 41 8.09 -21.00 -2.22
N GLY A 42 7.32 -19.92 -2.33
CA GLY A 42 6.63 -19.54 -3.56
C GLY A 42 7.61 -19.18 -4.67
N TRP A 43 8.69 -18.47 -4.34
CA TRP A 43 9.76 -18.16 -5.27
C TRP A 43 10.51 -19.39 -5.78
N GLU A 44 10.82 -20.32 -4.87
CA GLU A 44 11.44 -21.59 -5.25
C GLU A 44 10.52 -22.38 -6.20
N ARG A 45 9.23 -22.41 -5.90
CA ARG A 45 8.23 -23.07 -6.74
C ARG A 45 8.12 -22.44 -8.12
N ILE A 46 8.11 -21.11 -8.23
CA ILE A 46 8.12 -20.41 -9.54
C ILE A 46 9.36 -20.80 -10.34
N ARG A 47 10.55 -20.74 -9.73
CA ARG A 47 11.81 -21.11 -10.42
C ARG A 47 11.78 -22.54 -10.95
N ASN A 48 11.29 -23.48 -10.14
CA ASN A 48 11.16 -24.88 -10.55
C ASN A 48 10.13 -25.06 -11.66
N LEU A 49 8.99 -24.35 -11.59
CA LEU A 49 7.95 -24.41 -12.62
C LEU A 49 8.41 -23.80 -13.94
N ILE A 50 9.21 -22.74 -13.93
CA ILE A 50 9.77 -22.15 -15.17
C ILE A 50 10.55 -23.21 -15.97
N GLN A 51 11.28 -24.10 -15.28
CA GLN A 51 12.09 -25.13 -15.92
C GLN A 51 11.29 -26.39 -16.29
N SER A 52 10.34 -26.81 -15.44
CA SER A 52 9.63 -28.09 -15.57
C SER A 52 8.27 -27.97 -16.27
N ASN A 53 7.56 -26.86 -16.09
CA ASN A 53 6.23 -26.60 -16.66
C ASN A 53 5.96 -25.08 -16.78
N PRO A 54 6.39 -24.46 -17.90
CA PRO A 54 6.24 -23.01 -18.11
C PRO A 54 4.78 -22.52 -18.08
N GLY A 55 3.83 -23.37 -18.49
CA GLY A 55 2.40 -23.03 -18.45
C GLY A 55 1.89 -22.86 -17.02
N ALA A 56 2.28 -23.76 -16.12
CA ALA A 56 1.96 -23.66 -14.70
C ALA A 56 2.66 -22.46 -14.03
N ALA A 57 3.89 -22.13 -14.44
CA ALA A 57 4.58 -20.93 -13.96
C ALA A 57 3.80 -19.65 -14.31
N ARG A 58 3.28 -19.55 -15.54
CA ARG A 58 2.47 -18.42 -16.00
C ARG A 58 1.15 -18.30 -15.24
N LEU A 59 0.49 -19.42 -14.94
CA LEU A 59 -0.73 -19.39 -14.12
C LEU A 59 -0.42 -18.92 -12.70
N TYR A 60 0.64 -19.44 -12.10
CA TYR A 60 1.06 -19.09 -10.74
C TYR A 60 1.43 -17.59 -10.63
N SER A 61 2.09 -17.01 -11.63
CA SER A 61 2.43 -15.58 -11.62
C SER A 61 1.18 -14.69 -11.65
N VAL A 62 0.19 -15.03 -12.49
CA VAL A 62 -1.08 -14.30 -12.55
C VAL A 62 -1.84 -14.39 -11.23
N LEU A 63 -1.89 -15.57 -10.61
CA LEU A 63 -2.52 -15.75 -9.30
C LEU A 63 -1.80 -14.94 -8.22
N SER A 64 -0.47 -14.93 -8.22
CA SER A 64 0.30 -14.16 -7.24
C SER A 64 0.02 -12.67 -7.37
N GLU A 65 -0.08 -12.14 -8.60
CA GLU A 65 -0.33 -10.71 -8.85
C GLU A 65 -1.69 -10.21 -8.30
N HIS A 66 -2.69 -11.08 -8.18
CA HIS A 66 -4.07 -10.72 -7.84
C HIS A 66 -4.53 -11.19 -6.45
N ILE A 67 -3.63 -11.74 -5.63
CA ILE A 67 -3.87 -12.20 -4.24
C ILE A 67 -3.10 -11.31 -3.28
#